data_AF-A0A9P7DLT5-F1
#
_entry.id   AF-A0A9P7DLT5-F1
#
_cell.length_a   1.000
_cell.length_b   1.000
_cell.length_c   1.000
_cell.angle_alpha   90.00
_cell.angle_beta   90.00
_cell.angle_gamma   90.00
#
_symmetry.space_group_name_H-M   'P 1'
#
loop_
_entity.id
_entity.type
_entity.pdbx_description
1 polymer ?
#
loop_
_entity_poly.entity_id
_entity_poly.type
_entity_poly.pdbx_seq_one_letter_code
_entity_poly.pdbx_strand_id
1 'polypeptide(L)'
;MGCNSCHIHHLIFIPKHERKCDFHWNGCASVASSSWKAINSYSGQTFFTAADPTSGNVQYVDQSTAQSAGLIEINSNGNAVMRVETTPQVQTNRQSVRITTQATFYGGLVVMDAVHMPTGCATWPAFWTNGPNWPAGGEIDIIEGVSNYTNNQATIHTNPGCTLPSTNSALLNMSGTLVASTDCSAAQTGNQGCGIRSNSSVSFASGFNGIGGGVYAMLWDNSGIKVYGVGMTAYGE
;
A
#
# COMPACT_ATOMS: atom_id res chain seq x y z
N MET A 1 -6.59 -20.90 -21.49
CA MET A 1 -7.85 -20.35 -20.97
C MET A 1 -7.48 -19.13 -20.16
N GLY A 2 -7.75 -17.94 -20.70
CA GLY A 2 -7.29 -16.66 -20.14
C GLY A 2 -8.05 -16.35 -18.84
N CYS A 3 -7.31 -15.88 -17.84
CA CYS A 3 -7.86 -15.40 -16.58
C CYS A 3 -8.68 -14.13 -16.87
N ASN A 4 -10.00 -14.30 -17.03
CA ASN A 4 -10.91 -13.18 -17.25
C ASN A 4 -11.23 -12.51 -15.91
N SER A 5 -10.80 -11.25 -15.81
CA SER A 5 -11.32 -10.18 -14.96
C SER A 5 -11.36 -10.41 -13.44
N CYS A 6 -10.34 -9.88 -12.76
CA CYS A 6 -10.41 -9.42 -11.38
C CYS A 6 -10.65 -7.90 -11.39
N HIS A 7 -11.45 -7.39 -10.47
CA HIS A 7 -11.99 -6.02 -10.44
C HIS A 7 -11.44 -5.33 -9.19
N ILE A 8 -10.68 -4.24 -9.23
CA ILE A 8 -10.08 -3.64 -8.01
C ILE A 8 -9.98 -2.09 -8.15
N HIS A 9 -10.01 -1.32 -7.04
CA HIS A 9 -10.34 0.14 -6.98
C HIS A 9 -9.24 0.99 -6.22
N HIS A 10 -8.69 2.08 -6.84
CA HIS A 10 -7.30 2.66 -6.79
C HIS A 10 -7.08 3.78 -5.76
N LEU A 11 -5.83 4.08 -5.34
CA LEU A 11 -5.42 5.44 -4.90
C LEU A 11 -3.97 5.89 -5.16
N ILE A 12 -3.77 7.13 -5.67
CA ILE A 12 -2.50 7.88 -5.61
C ILE A 12 -2.71 9.21 -4.89
N PHE A 13 -1.75 9.60 -4.03
CA PHE A 13 -1.56 10.97 -3.56
C PHE A 13 -0.37 11.63 -4.30
N ILE A 14 -0.64 12.75 -4.99
CA ILE A 14 0.32 13.85 -5.15
C ILE A 14 -0.44 15.13 -4.79
N PRO A 15 -0.26 15.70 -3.57
CA PRO A 15 -0.59 17.09 -3.36
C PRO A 15 0.66 17.87 -2.96
N LYS A 16 1.14 18.71 -3.87
CA LYS A 16 1.31 20.13 -3.56
C LYS A 16 1.43 20.91 -4.86
N HIS A 17 0.50 21.86 -5.01
CA HIS A 17 0.61 23.11 -5.75
C HIS A 17 1.93 23.33 -6.48
N GLU A 18 1.86 23.54 -7.79
CA GLU A 18 2.74 24.41 -8.58
C GLU A 18 4.12 24.69 -7.95
N ARG A 19 4.93 23.66 -7.74
CA ARG A 19 6.37 23.87 -7.77
C ARG A 19 6.71 23.94 -9.24
N LYS A 20 6.96 25.16 -9.71
CA LYS A 20 7.98 25.34 -10.73
C LYS A 20 9.19 24.54 -10.26
N CYS A 21 9.35 23.35 -10.83
CA CYS A 21 10.58 22.60 -10.73
C CYS A 21 11.59 23.29 -11.64
N ASP A 22 12.01 24.50 -11.26
CA ASP A 22 13.37 24.92 -11.52
C ASP A 22 14.25 24.13 -10.55
N PHE A 23 14.44 22.85 -10.88
CA PHE A 23 15.60 22.11 -10.39
C PHE A 23 16.81 22.80 -10.99
N HIS A 24 17.44 23.71 -10.24
CA HIS A 24 18.83 24.08 -10.48
C HIS A 24 19.71 22.90 -10.07
N TRP A 25 19.59 21.81 -10.83
CA TRP A 25 20.61 20.80 -10.96
C TRP A 25 21.52 21.29 -12.09
N ASN A 26 22.80 21.52 -11.81
CA ASN A 26 23.78 21.73 -12.88
C ASN A 26 23.83 20.44 -13.73
N GLY A 27 23.04 20.43 -14.81
CA GLY A 27 22.89 19.31 -15.75
C GLY A 27 21.48 18.71 -15.77
N CYS A 28 20.50 19.47 -16.27
CA CYS A 28 19.14 19.00 -16.51
C CYS A 28 19.16 17.71 -17.37
N ALA A 29 19.14 16.55 -16.72
CA ALA A 29 18.74 15.31 -17.37
C ALA A 29 17.26 15.46 -17.68
N SER A 30 16.91 15.29 -18.95
CA SER A 30 15.54 15.37 -19.48
C SER A 30 14.52 14.84 -18.47
N VAL A 31 13.53 15.66 -18.10
CA VAL A 31 12.34 15.18 -17.40
C VAL A 31 11.82 13.99 -18.20
N ALA A 32 11.91 12.78 -17.64
CA ALA A 32 11.51 11.58 -18.36
C ALA A 32 10.07 11.79 -18.84
N SER A 33 9.87 11.83 -20.17
CA SER A 33 8.54 12.01 -20.73
C SER A 33 7.76 10.73 -20.45
N SER A 34 6.89 10.76 -19.44
CA SER A 34 5.98 9.66 -19.17
C SER A 34 4.77 9.77 -20.09
N SER A 35 4.44 8.67 -20.77
CA SER A 35 3.16 8.51 -21.46
C SER A 35 2.00 8.37 -20.48
N TRP A 36 2.28 8.02 -19.22
CA TRP A 36 1.26 7.94 -18.17
C TRP A 36 0.75 9.33 -17.82
N LYS A 37 -0.57 9.46 -17.77
CA LYS A 37 -1.27 10.69 -17.34
C LYS A 37 -2.03 10.40 -16.05
N ALA A 38 -2.02 11.37 -15.14
CA ALA A 38 -2.85 11.30 -13.96
C ALA A 38 -4.33 11.31 -14.38
N ILE A 39 -5.05 10.25 -14.02
CA ILE A 39 -6.47 10.10 -14.35
C ILE A 39 -7.39 10.48 -13.19
N ASN A 40 -6.90 10.39 -11.95
CA ASN A 40 -7.66 10.74 -10.75
C ASN A 40 -6.74 10.98 -9.54
N SER A 41 -7.21 11.74 -8.56
CA SER A 41 -6.56 11.96 -7.26
C SER A 41 -7.59 11.87 -6.15
N TYR A 42 -7.21 11.37 -4.98
CA TYR A 42 -8.12 11.30 -3.84
C TYR A 42 -7.46 11.84 -2.59
N SER A 43 -8.27 12.40 -1.69
CA SER A 43 -7.77 13.15 -0.55
C SER A 43 -8.43 12.73 0.77
N GLY A 44 -8.92 11.49 0.88
CA GLY A 44 -9.42 10.95 2.15
C GLY A 44 -10.86 11.33 2.51
N GLN A 45 -11.80 11.22 1.58
CA GLN A 45 -13.19 11.66 1.79
C GLN A 45 -14.11 10.59 2.39
N THR A 46 -13.72 9.31 2.34
CA THR A 46 -14.55 8.18 2.76
C THR A 46 -13.83 7.34 3.81
N PHE A 47 -14.46 7.23 4.98
CA PHE A 47 -13.97 6.49 6.13
C PHE A 47 -14.82 5.25 6.35
N PHE A 48 -14.15 4.10 6.43
CA PHE A 48 -14.77 2.85 6.85
C PHE A 48 -14.96 2.88 8.37
N THR A 49 -16.15 2.52 8.84
CA THR A 49 -16.51 2.55 10.27
C THR A 49 -17.13 1.25 10.78
N ALA A 50 -17.30 0.27 9.91
CA ALA A 50 -17.81 -1.04 10.32
C ALA A 50 -16.75 -1.83 11.09
N ALA A 51 -17.17 -2.96 11.67
CA ALA A 51 -16.25 -3.89 12.32
C ALA A 51 -15.16 -4.35 11.36
N ASP A 52 -13.96 -4.55 11.91
CA ASP A 52 -12.79 -4.93 11.13
C ASP A 52 -12.98 -6.32 10.48
N PRO A 53 -12.94 -6.44 9.14
CA PRO A 53 -13.11 -7.73 8.47
C PRO A 53 -12.05 -8.77 8.86
N THR A 54 -10.87 -8.34 9.28
CA THR A 54 -9.78 -9.22 9.76
C THR A 54 -9.85 -9.47 11.27
N SER A 55 -10.92 -9.02 11.94
CA SER A 55 -11.16 -9.22 13.37
C SER A 55 -10.08 -8.66 14.30
N GLY A 56 -9.44 -7.54 13.91
CA GLY A 56 -8.45 -6.86 14.74
C GLY A 56 -9.05 -6.15 15.96
N ASN A 57 -8.21 -5.88 16.96
CA ASN A 57 -8.55 -5.07 18.15
C ASN A 57 -8.56 -3.57 17.82
N VAL A 58 -9.42 -3.18 16.88
CA VAL A 58 -9.50 -1.82 16.32
C VAL A 58 -10.92 -1.29 16.33
N GLN A 59 -11.07 0.01 16.55
CA GLN A 59 -12.30 0.76 16.31
C GLN A 59 -12.02 1.73 15.15
N TYR A 60 -12.53 1.42 13.96
CA TYR A 60 -12.45 2.38 12.86
C TYR A 60 -13.48 3.48 13.06
N VAL A 61 -13.03 4.73 13.04
CA VAL A 61 -13.86 5.90 13.32
C VAL A 61 -14.08 6.75 12.06
N ASP A 62 -15.18 7.50 12.03
CA ASP A 62 -15.46 8.46 10.97
C ASP A 62 -14.49 9.65 10.98
N GLN A 63 -14.55 10.48 9.94
CA GLN A 63 -13.69 11.64 9.78
C GLN A 63 -13.77 12.63 10.96
N SER A 64 -14.97 12.94 11.43
CA SER A 64 -15.18 13.95 12.48
C SER A 64 -14.61 13.51 13.83
N THR A 65 -14.79 12.23 14.14
CA THR A 65 -14.21 11.58 15.33
C THR A 65 -12.69 11.53 15.20
N ALA A 66 -12.17 11.13 14.03
CA ALA A 66 -10.73 11.09 13.77
C ALA A 66 -10.07 12.47 13.92
N GLN A 67 -10.70 13.54 13.42
CA GLN A 67 -10.21 14.91 13.58
C GLN A 67 -10.19 15.34 15.05
N SER A 68 -11.30 15.11 15.76
CA SER A 68 -11.45 15.50 17.17
C SER A 68 -10.47 14.74 18.08
N ALA A 69 -10.16 13.49 17.75
CA ALA A 69 -9.20 12.65 18.46
C ALA A 69 -7.74 12.83 17.97
N GLY A 70 -7.49 13.72 17.00
CA GLY A 70 -6.14 13.97 16.47
C GLY A 70 -5.54 12.82 15.66
N LEU A 71 -6.37 11.90 15.15
CA LEU A 71 -5.94 10.74 14.36
C LEU A 71 -5.61 11.10 12.90
N ILE A 72 -6.08 12.24 12.41
CA ILE A 72 -5.79 12.74 11.07
C ILE A 72 -5.49 14.23 11.06
N GLU A 73 -4.56 14.65 10.20
CA GLU A 73 -4.27 16.07 9.94
C GLU A 73 -3.51 16.25 8.62
N ILE A 74 -3.38 17.52 8.20
CA ILE A 74 -2.29 17.93 7.31
C ILE A 74 -1.24 18.62 8.18
N ASN A 75 -0.03 18.07 8.25
CA ASN A 75 1.03 18.66 9.07
C ASN A 75 1.62 19.94 8.43
N SER A 76 2.51 20.63 9.15
CA SER A 76 3.16 21.86 8.67
C SER A 76 3.95 21.70 7.36
N ASN A 77 4.44 20.49 7.08
CA ASN A 77 5.16 20.17 5.84
C ASN A 77 4.19 19.93 4.65
N GLY A 78 2.89 19.86 4.91
CA GLY A 78 1.85 19.58 3.92
C GLY A 78 1.60 18.09 3.67
N ASN A 79 2.09 17.21 4.55
CA ASN A 79 1.86 15.78 4.43
C ASN A 79 0.52 15.44 5.09
N ALA A 80 -0.26 14.58 4.42
CA ALA A 80 -1.39 13.93 5.07
C ALA A 80 -0.86 12.94 6.11
N VAL A 81 -1.34 13.06 7.34
CA VAL A 81 -0.97 12.14 8.42
C VAL A 81 -2.20 11.38 8.86
N MET A 82 -2.05 10.06 8.95
CA MET A 82 -3.01 9.14 9.55
C MET A 82 -2.27 8.37 10.65
N ARG A 83 -2.87 8.33 11.84
CA ARG A 83 -2.28 7.68 13.01
C ARG A 83 -3.34 6.94 13.82
N VAL A 84 -2.86 6.10 14.72
CA VAL A 84 -3.70 5.39 15.69
C VAL A 84 -3.76 6.18 16.99
N GLU A 85 -4.77 5.93 17.80
CA GLU A 85 -4.80 6.39 19.18
C GLU A 85 -3.57 5.87 19.93
N THR A 86 -2.85 6.73 20.64
CA THR A 86 -1.64 6.37 21.41
C THR A 86 -1.81 6.57 22.92
N THR A 87 -3.06 6.66 23.40
CA THR A 87 -3.35 6.70 24.84
C THR A 87 -2.82 5.42 25.51
N PRO A 88 -2.25 5.51 26.73
CA PRO A 88 -1.66 4.34 27.39
C PRO A 88 -2.67 3.26 27.77
N GLN A 89 -3.93 3.64 27.98
CA GLN A 89 -5.01 2.74 28.38
C GLN A 89 -6.19 2.95 27.44
N VAL A 90 -6.58 1.86 26.77
CA VAL A 90 -7.74 1.82 25.89
C VAL A 90 -8.78 0.94 26.57
N GLN A 91 -9.98 1.47 26.79
CA GLN A 91 -11.03 0.74 27.52
C GLN A 91 -11.65 -0.40 26.69
N THR A 92 -11.65 -0.27 25.37
CA THR A 92 -12.16 -1.27 24.43
C THR A 92 -11.15 -1.52 23.31
N ASN A 93 -11.49 -1.17 22.07
CA ASN A 93 -10.60 -1.28 20.92
C ASN A 93 -9.89 0.04 20.65
N ARG A 94 -8.64 -0.03 20.17
CA ARG A 94 -7.84 1.16 19.89
C ARG A 94 -8.42 1.88 18.67
N GLN A 95 -8.64 3.18 18.76
CA GLN A 95 -9.15 3.93 17.63
C GLN A 95 -8.10 4.03 16.50
N SER A 96 -8.57 3.85 15.27
CA SER A 96 -7.77 3.97 14.05
C SER A 96 -8.66 4.46 12.91
N VAL A 97 -8.04 4.71 11.76
CA VAL A 97 -8.73 5.13 10.54
C VAL A 97 -8.44 4.14 9.42
N ARG A 98 -9.50 3.75 8.70
CA ARG A 98 -9.41 3.07 7.41
C ARG A 98 -10.10 3.94 6.38
N ILE A 99 -9.32 4.43 5.44
CA ILE A 99 -9.81 5.26 4.35
C ILE A 99 -9.93 4.38 3.11
N THR A 100 -11.09 4.43 2.46
CA THR A 100 -11.36 3.64 1.26
C THR A 100 -11.81 4.58 0.15
N THR A 101 -11.22 4.45 -1.03
CA THR A 101 -11.67 5.20 -2.20
C THR A 101 -12.96 4.65 -2.78
N GLN A 102 -13.72 5.49 -3.49
CA GLN A 102 -14.85 5.04 -4.31
C GLN A 102 -14.43 4.73 -5.76
N ALA A 103 -13.17 5.03 -6.13
CA ALA A 103 -12.71 5.01 -7.53
C ALA A 103 -12.33 3.60 -8.02
N THR A 104 -12.86 3.20 -9.18
CA THR A 104 -12.57 1.93 -9.89
C THR A 104 -11.48 2.04 -10.93
N PHE A 105 -10.74 0.96 -11.16
CA PHE A 105 -9.80 0.85 -12.27
C PHE A 105 -9.64 -0.60 -12.77
N TYR A 106 -9.06 -0.74 -13.97
CA TYR A 106 -8.88 -2.02 -14.66
C TYR A 106 -7.47 -2.07 -15.25
N GLY A 107 -6.51 -2.18 -14.36
CA GLY A 107 -5.12 -1.88 -14.66
C GLY A 107 -4.81 -0.38 -14.57
N GLY A 108 -3.52 -0.10 -14.64
CA GLY A 108 -2.93 1.21 -14.45
C GLY A 108 -1.74 1.17 -13.51
N LEU A 109 -1.30 2.35 -13.13
CA LEU A 109 -0.22 2.56 -12.18
C LEU A 109 -0.80 3.22 -10.94
N VAL A 110 -0.60 2.59 -9.78
CA VAL A 110 -0.80 3.15 -8.44
C VAL A 110 0.55 3.56 -7.90
N VAL A 111 0.64 4.70 -7.25
CA VAL A 111 1.84 5.22 -6.60
C VAL A 111 1.45 5.75 -5.23
N MET A 112 2.20 5.36 -4.22
CA MET A 112 2.18 5.97 -2.90
C MET A 112 3.57 6.55 -2.64
N ASP A 113 3.64 7.87 -2.48
CA ASP A 113 4.80 8.56 -1.97
C ASP A 113 4.55 8.87 -0.49
N ALA A 114 5.36 8.28 0.38
CA ALA A 114 5.19 8.40 1.82
C ALA A 114 6.53 8.65 2.50
N VAL A 115 6.55 9.61 3.42
CA VAL A 115 7.72 9.91 4.26
C VAL A 115 7.78 9.04 5.53
N HIS A 116 6.68 8.34 5.84
CA HIS A 116 6.56 7.53 7.05
C HIS A 116 5.41 6.51 6.92
N MET A 117 5.52 5.37 7.58
CA MET A 117 4.47 4.36 7.73
C MET A 117 4.37 3.84 9.18
N PRO A 118 3.27 3.19 9.60
CA PRO A 118 3.08 2.76 10.98
C PRO A 118 4.12 1.73 11.45
N THR A 119 4.38 1.72 12.76
CA THR A 119 5.34 0.83 13.42
C THR A 119 4.82 0.39 14.78
N GLY A 120 5.17 -0.82 15.22
CA GLY A 120 5.00 -1.27 16.60
C GLY A 120 4.45 -2.68 16.73
N CYS A 121 4.66 -3.30 17.88
CA CYS A 121 4.12 -4.62 18.18
C CYS A 121 2.60 -4.65 17.97
N ALA A 122 2.10 -5.74 17.40
CA ALA A 122 0.68 -5.97 17.08
C ALA A 122 0.05 -5.01 16.07
N THR A 123 0.80 -4.05 15.50
CA THR A 123 0.28 -3.23 14.40
C THR A 123 0.18 -4.06 13.11
N TRP A 124 -0.82 -3.79 12.27
CA TRP A 124 -0.96 -4.39 10.95
C TRP A 124 -1.38 -3.31 9.95
N PRO A 125 -0.44 -2.47 9.48
CA PRO A 125 -0.73 -1.47 8.48
C PRO A 125 -0.76 -2.09 7.08
N ALA A 126 -1.66 -1.59 6.24
CA ALA A 126 -1.77 -1.99 4.85
C ALA A 126 -2.06 -0.80 3.93
N PHE A 127 -1.40 -0.76 2.77
CA PHE A 127 -1.82 0.00 1.59
C PHE A 127 -2.06 -1.00 0.48
N TRP A 128 -3.32 -1.14 0.11
CA TRP A 128 -3.81 -2.28 -0.67
C TRP A 128 -5.02 -1.86 -1.49
N THR A 129 -5.42 -2.76 -2.36
CA THR A 129 -6.57 -2.58 -3.23
C THR A 129 -7.40 -3.86 -3.25
N ASN A 130 -8.73 -3.75 -3.28
CA ASN A 130 -9.61 -4.91 -3.37
C ASN A 130 -10.81 -4.67 -4.27
N GLY A 131 -11.36 -5.78 -4.74
CA GLY A 131 -12.53 -5.88 -5.56
C GLY A 131 -13.86 -6.13 -4.88
N PRO A 132 -14.95 -6.02 -5.65
CA PRO A 132 -16.25 -6.48 -5.20
C PRO A 132 -16.25 -7.99 -4.96
N ASN A 133 -17.06 -8.44 -4.01
CA ASN A 133 -17.32 -9.86 -3.74
C ASN A 133 -16.03 -10.64 -3.43
N TRP A 134 -15.20 -10.14 -2.52
CA TRP A 134 -13.95 -10.79 -2.13
C TRP A 134 -14.14 -12.30 -1.83
N PRO A 135 -13.23 -13.20 -2.29
CA PRO A 135 -12.01 -12.90 -3.06
C PRO A 135 -12.23 -12.96 -4.59
N ALA A 136 -13.47 -12.99 -5.07
CA ALA A 136 -13.77 -13.11 -6.51
C ALA A 136 -13.33 -11.88 -7.32
N GLY A 137 -13.41 -10.68 -6.74
CA GLY A 137 -12.86 -9.47 -7.32
C GLY A 137 -11.33 -9.37 -7.25
N GLY A 138 -10.70 -10.23 -6.45
CA GLY A 138 -9.26 -10.19 -6.15
C GLY A 138 -8.87 -9.11 -5.14
N GLU A 139 -7.69 -9.28 -4.56
CA GLU A 139 -7.03 -8.35 -3.64
C GLU A 139 -5.55 -8.24 -4.01
N ILE A 140 -5.01 -7.02 -3.93
CA ILE A 140 -3.58 -6.74 -4.14
C ILE A 140 -3.09 -5.93 -2.95
N ASP A 141 -2.29 -6.56 -2.12
CA ASP A 141 -1.56 -5.92 -1.03
C ASP A 141 -0.25 -5.38 -1.58
N ILE A 142 -0.15 -4.05 -1.66
CA ILE A 142 1.01 -3.36 -2.22
C ILE A 142 2.05 -3.18 -1.12
N ILE A 143 1.59 -2.77 0.06
CA ILE A 143 2.38 -2.65 1.27
C ILE A 143 1.62 -3.30 2.41
N GLU A 144 2.19 -4.33 3.01
CA GLU A 144 1.59 -5.02 4.14
C GLU A 144 2.66 -5.68 5.03
N GLY A 145 2.40 -5.69 6.32
CA GLY A 145 3.21 -6.39 7.30
C GLY A 145 2.58 -6.33 8.68
N VAL A 146 3.07 -7.18 9.58
CA VAL A 146 2.54 -7.28 10.94
C VAL A 146 3.64 -7.07 11.98
N SER A 147 3.26 -6.48 13.10
CA SER A 147 4.12 -6.24 14.25
C SER A 147 5.43 -5.53 13.88
N ASN A 148 6.58 -6.16 14.13
CA ASN A 148 7.90 -5.58 13.94
C ASN A 148 8.55 -6.05 12.63
N TYR A 149 7.76 -6.40 11.62
CA TYR A 149 8.30 -6.67 10.29
C TYR A 149 9.09 -5.45 9.80
N THR A 150 10.23 -5.71 9.16
CA THR A 150 11.08 -4.69 8.53
C THR A 150 11.09 -4.82 7.00
N ASN A 151 10.53 -5.91 6.49
CA ASN A 151 10.44 -6.24 5.08
C ASN A 151 8.99 -6.22 4.65
N ASN A 152 8.68 -5.46 3.61
CA ASN A 152 7.34 -5.42 3.04
C ASN A 152 6.96 -6.78 2.47
N GLN A 153 5.70 -7.17 2.62
CA GLN A 153 5.10 -8.29 1.88
C GLN A 153 4.06 -7.74 0.91
N ALA A 154 4.26 -8.01 -0.38
CA ALA A 154 3.23 -7.80 -1.39
C ALA A 154 2.52 -9.12 -1.66
N THR A 155 1.19 -9.12 -1.62
CA THR A 155 0.38 -10.35 -1.69
C THR A 155 -0.76 -10.19 -2.69
N ILE A 156 -1.15 -11.30 -3.30
CA ILE A 156 -2.33 -11.40 -4.15
C ILE A 156 -3.25 -12.45 -3.55
N HIS A 157 -4.53 -12.11 -3.39
CA HIS A 157 -5.59 -13.03 -3.01
C HIS A 157 -6.62 -13.12 -4.13
N THR A 158 -7.00 -14.33 -4.52
CA THR A 158 -8.00 -14.58 -5.58
C THR A 158 -8.91 -15.74 -5.23
N ASN A 159 -9.87 -16.02 -6.11
CA ASN A 159 -10.48 -17.36 -6.23
C ASN A 159 -9.47 -18.41 -6.71
N PRO A 160 -9.81 -19.72 -6.59
CA PRO A 160 -9.05 -20.81 -7.18
C PRO A 160 -8.72 -20.60 -8.67
N GLY A 161 -7.51 -20.99 -9.08
CA GLY A 161 -7.09 -20.99 -10.48
C GLY A 161 -6.12 -19.88 -10.89
N CYS A 162 -5.63 -19.07 -9.94
CA CYS A 162 -4.55 -18.12 -10.17
C CYS A 162 -3.31 -18.57 -9.41
N THR A 163 -2.19 -18.79 -10.13
CA THR A 163 -0.93 -19.18 -9.52
C THR A 163 0.24 -18.44 -10.15
N LEU A 164 1.30 -18.20 -9.36
CA LEU A 164 2.60 -17.83 -9.89
C LEU A 164 3.17 -19.03 -10.69
N PRO A 165 3.80 -18.78 -11.86
CA PRO A 165 4.27 -19.86 -12.73
C PRO A 165 5.57 -20.53 -12.23
N SER A 166 6.20 -20.00 -11.19
CA SER A 166 7.41 -20.57 -10.59
C SER A 166 7.53 -20.17 -9.12
N THR A 167 8.25 -20.96 -8.34
CA THR A 167 8.75 -20.58 -7.01
C THR A 167 10.06 -19.80 -7.07
N ASN A 168 10.71 -19.75 -8.24
CA ASN A 168 12.00 -19.08 -8.42
C ASN A 168 11.79 -17.62 -8.81
N SER A 169 11.99 -16.70 -7.86
CA SER A 169 11.88 -15.26 -8.08
C SER A 169 12.75 -14.73 -9.21
N ALA A 170 13.93 -15.33 -9.48
CA ALA A 170 14.78 -14.90 -10.59
C ALA A 170 14.14 -15.19 -11.95
N LEU A 171 13.44 -16.32 -12.11
CA LEU A 171 12.68 -16.63 -13.33
C LEU A 171 11.47 -15.71 -13.51
N LEU A 172 10.93 -15.19 -12.41
CA LEU A 172 9.84 -14.22 -12.41
C LEU A 172 10.32 -12.77 -12.53
N ASN A 173 11.64 -12.54 -12.59
CA ASN A 173 12.25 -11.21 -12.57
C ASN A 173 11.82 -10.38 -11.34
N MET A 174 11.80 -11.01 -10.17
CA MET A 174 11.42 -10.41 -8.89
C MET A 174 12.62 -10.40 -7.95
N SER A 175 12.80 -9.30 -7.23
CA SER A 175 13.89 -9.15 -6.24
C SER A 175 13.53 -9.70 -4.85
N GLY A 176 12.24 -9.94 -4.58
CA GLY A 176 11.75 -10.52 -3.32
C GLY A 176 11.70 -12.04 -3.34
N THR A 177 11.35 -12.62 -2.20
CA THR A 177 11.31 -14.07 -1.97
C THR A 177 9.88 -14.54 -1.70
N LEU A 178 9.47 -15.65 -2.31
CA LEU A 178 8.18 -16.28 -2.06
C LEU A 178 8.05 -16.69 -0.59
N VAL A 179 6.94 -16.32 0.05
CA VAL A 179 6.74 -16.56 1.49
C VAL A 179 6.28 -17.99 1.78
N ALA A 180 5.41 -18.57 0.95
CA ALA A 180 4.86 -19.90 1.22
C ALA A 180 4.36 -20.65 -0.02
N SER A 181 3.47 -20.03 -0.80
CA SER A 181 2.72 -20.70 -1.86
C SER A 181 2.74 -19.90 -3.15
N THR A 182 2.82 -20.58 -4.29
CA THR A 182 2.54 -19.97 -5.59
C THR A 182 1.05 -19.86 -5.88
N ASP A 183 0.19 -20.55 -5.14
CA ASP A 183 -1.26 -20.45 -5.26
C ASP A 183 -1.77 -19.17 -4.61
N CYS A 184 -2.46 -18.33 -5.38
CA CYS A 184 -3.01 -17.06 -4.93
C CYS A 184 -4.42 -17.20 -4.34
N SER A 185 -5.00 -18.40 -4.40
CA SER A 185 -6.34 -18.71 -3.91
C SER A 185 -6.46 -18.52 -2.41
N ALA A 186 -7.29 -17.57 -1.96
CA ALA A 186 -7.56 -17.36 -0.54
C ALA A 186 -8.16 -18.63 0.09
N ALA A 187 -9.08 -19.29 -0.60
CA ALA A 187 -9.77 -20.48 -0.10
C ALA A 187 -8.84 -21.71 0.02
N GLN A 188 -7.89 -21.89 -0.90
CA GLN A 188 -7.04 -23.09 -0.92
C GLN A 188 -5.76 -22.94 -0.10
N THR A 189 -5.37 -21.70 0.24
CA THR A 189 -4.17 -21.42 1.02
C THR A 189 -4.44 -21.06 2.49
N GLY A 190 -5.70 -21.10 2.94
CA GLY A 190 -6.06 -20.62 4.27
C GLY A 190 -5.84 -19.11 4.42
N ASN A 191 -6.17 -18.36 3.36
CA ASN A 191 -6.00 -16.92 3.23
C ASN A 191 -4.55 -16.41 3.19
N GLN A 192 -3.57 -17.25 2.89
CA GLN A 192 -2.18 -16.78 2.72
C GLN A 192 -1.97 -16.05 1.39
N GLY A 193 -2.68 -16.46 0.34
CA GLY A 193 -2.44 -15.97 -1.02
C GLY A 193 -1.02 -16.29 -1.51
N CYS A 194 -0.60 -15.63 -2.58
CA CYS A 194 0.74 -15.80 -3.15
C CYS A 194 1.62 -14.58 -2.82
N GLY A 195 2.15 -14.57 -1.60
CA GLY A 195 2.93 -13.47 -1.05
C GLY A 195 4.42 -13.48 -1.41
N ILE A 196 4.95 -12.31 -1.72
CA ILE A 196 6.37 -12.07 -1.98
C ILE A 196 6.89 -11.07 -0.94
N ARG A 197 7.90 -11.48 -0.19
CA ARG A 197 8.56 -10.63 0.80
C ARG A 197 9.80 -9.96 0.21
N SER A 198 9.89 -8.65 0.34
CA SER A 198 11.06 -7.88 -0.05
C SER A 198 12.30 -8.36 0.71
N ASN A 199 13.43 -8.52 0.02
CA ASN A 199 14.70 -8.83 0.68
C ASN A 199 15.36 -7.59 1.32
N SER A 200 14.79 -6.39 1.16
CA SER A 200 15.31 -5.14 1.71
C SER A 200 14.69 -4.80 3.07
N SER A 201 15.53 -4.64 4.10
CA SER A 201 15.11 -4.26 5.45
C SER A 201 14.67 -2.81 5.59
N VAL A 202 14.86 -1.98 4.57
CA VAL A 202 14.37 -0.58 4.52
C VAL A 202 13.09 -0.45 3.70
N SER A 203 12.46 -1.58 3.35
CA SER A 203 11.23 -1.56 2.58
C SER A 203 9.98 -1.32 3.45
N PHE A 204 10.05 -1.55 4.76
CA PHE A 204 8.87 -1.44 5.63
C PHE A 204 9.19 -0.89 7.03
N ALA A 205 8.15 -0.34 7.67
CA ALA A 205 8.13 0.12 9.06
C ALA A 205 9.37 0.97 9.42
N SER A 206 10.04 0.62 10.52
CA SER A 206 11.15 1.39 11.07
C SER A 206 12.30 1.59 10.09
N GLY A 207 12.56 0.61 9.21
CA GLY A 207 13.62 0.72 8.19
C GLY A 207 13.26 1.74 7.11
N PHE A 208 12.01 1.71 6.62
CA PHE A 208 11.49 2.69 5.67
C PHE A 208 11.48 4.11 6.27
N ASN A 209 11.02 4.24 7.52
CA ASN A 209 10.98 5.53 8.22
C ASN A 209 12.39 6.09 8.48
N GLY A 210 13.36 5.22 8.79
CA GLY A 210 14.73 5.60 9.09
C GLY A 210 15.49 6.22 7.93
N ILE A 211 15.05 5.98 6.70
CA ILE A 211 15.62 6.59 5.48
C ILE A 211 14.80 7.80 4.98
N GLY A 212 13.78 8.23 5.72
CA GLY A 212 12.90 9.33 5.33
C GLY A 212 11.76 8.92 4.39
N GLY A 213 11.51 7.62 4.28
CA GLY A 213 10.43 7.05 3.49
C GLY A 213 10.83 6.66 2.08
N GLY A 214 9.89 6.77 1.15
CA GLY A 214 10.07 6.28 -0.21
C GLY A 214 8.78 6.18 -1.00
N VAL A 215 8.92 5.58 -2.18
CA VAL A 215 7.83 5.44 -3.14
C VAL A 215 7.54 3.97 -3.37
N TYR A 216 6.28 3.61 -3.28
CA TYR A 216 5.75 2.34 -3.75
C TYR A 216 4.90 2.56 -4.99
N ALA A 217 5.02 1.64 -5.95
CA ALA A 217 4.18 1.65 -7.12
C ALA A 217 3.67 0.25 -7.45
N MET A 218 2.38 0.14 -7.79
CA MET A 218 1.79 -1.07 -8.34
C MET A 218 1.42 -0.81 -9.80
N LEU A 219 1.98 -1.60 -10.71
CA LEU A 219 1.59 -1.65 -12.12
C LEU A 219 0.72 -2.88 -12.32
N TRP A 220 -0.49 -2.68 -12.82
CA TRP A 220 -1.37 -3.75 -13.29
C TRP A 220 -1.65 -3.52 -14.78
N ASP A 221 -1.22 -4.45 -15.62
CA ASP A 221 -1.46 -4.43 -17.06
C ASP A 221 -1.70 -5.85 -17.60
N ASN A 222 -1.73 -6.00 -18.93
CA ASN A 222 -1.96 -7.28 -19.59
C ASN A 222 -0.83 -8.31 -19.35
N SER A 223 0.33 -7.89 -18.84
CA SER A 223 1.44 -8.77 -18.45
C SER A 223 1.36 -9.24 -17.00
N GLY A 224 0.42 -8.71 -16.21
CA GLY A 224 0.19 -9.09 -14.82
C GLY A 224 0.31 -7.91 -13.85
N ILE A 225 0.62 -8.22 -12.60
CA ILE A 225 0.74 -7.25 -11.50
C ILE A 225 2.19 -7.23 -11.04
N LYS A 226 2.75 -6.03 -10.89
CA LYS A 226 4.12 -5.80 -10.42
C LYS A 226 4.10 -4.73 -9.33
N VAL A 227 4.75 -5.02 -8.21
CA VAL A 227 4.95 -4.04 -7.13
C VAL A 227 6.42 -3.65 -7.09
N TYR A 228 6.66 -2.35 -7.14
CA TYR A 228 7.98 -1.72 -7.03
C TYR A 228 8.01 -0.92 -5.73
N GLY A 229 9.15 -0.99 -5.03
CA GLY A 229 9.42 -0.15 -3.86
C GLY A 229 10.82 0.41 -3.96
N VAL A 230 10.96 1.72 -3.79
CA VAL A 230 12.25 2.40 -3.73
C VAL A 230 12.31 3.19 -2.43
N GLY A 231 13.28 2.83 -1.58
CA GLY A 231 13.61 3.65 -0.42
C GLY A 231 14.35 4.90 -0.86
N MET A 232 13.92 6.08 -0.42
CA MET A 232 14.70 7.29 -0.64
C MET A 232 15.94 7.22 0.25
N THR A 233 17.13 7.16 -0.34
CA THR A 233 18.33 7.50 0.43
C THR A 233 18.39 9.00 0.43
N ALA A 234 18.12 9.65 1.56
CA ALA A 234 18.35 11.08 1.70
C ALA A 234 19.85 11.34 1.47
N TYR A 235 20.20 11.85 0.29
CA TYR A 235 21.47 12.53 0.12
C TYR A 235 21.35 13.81 0.95
N GLY A 236 22.00 13.83 2.12
CA GLY A 236 22.14 15.03 2.93
C GLY A 236 22.79 16.13 2.10
N GLU A 237 22.34 17.36 2.34
CA GLU A 237 22.92 18.59 1.80
C GLU A 237 24.45 18.67 2.01
#